data_AF-A0A9E5TMI4-F1
#
_entry.id   AF-A0A9E5TMI4-F1
#
_cell.length_a   1.000
_cell.length_b   1.000
_cell.length_c   1.000
_cell.angle_alpha   90.00
_cell.angle_beta   90.00
_cell.angle_gamma   90.00
#
_symmetry.space_group_name_H-M   'P 1'
#
loop_
_entity.id
_entity.type
_entity.pdbx_description
1 polymer ?
#
loop_
_entity_poly.entity_id
_entity_poly.type
_entity_poly.pdbx_seq_one_letter_code
_entity_poly.pdbx_strand_id
1 'polypeptide(L)'
;MRARAFTLPAAGALALGTGLGLALFGLVRFASLRPLSLDSVLGLDPVRDAGWESSWTAPLRSAAQIQSEGLGDMLFVLVVVAGLGLVIALVGLIGLVLARASGRRSDLAIESALGASPSRLRSRLLSEGLWLALLGCGIGALLGLVGTVVLRSTWPHTVLPGRSTVEWWGLVVGLLVPACATFLLPLVGSAKLLRSVNLGSLAVGTRTAGEPGERLLRDSLAVVQLAVSVALLIGAGLLMRSAFPVPQTSGVVEARDTLIVELGLAAEEYGVAARRLDYFDALLERVGSMRGIEAESLSSPAAWLAVGPAALVVAECGNCSRGNVYLPLSPAFARHHAVSPGFFGAYGLELVGGRDFTAADRLGSMPVAIVNRTFATEHFERGDPLGRRVQTGGPHGPWYTVIGVVEDIKGMTLGSAGRTPPALYLSLLQQPPRACDLSVRVEGDPLLAGAAVKDVLSEMDGPAETVGVASAESRLERHIAPLRWLGLLFGVTGGLATLLAVHGLYSVMRYNVLLRRREIGIRLAVGATPRAVLGMVLRRSFLLVAT
;
A
#
# COMPACT_ATOMS: atom_id res chain seq x y z
N MET A 1 16.99 9.94 -65.51
CA MET A 1 17.26 8.98 -64.41
C MET A 1 18.24 9.59 -63.42
N ARG A 2 17.79 10.05 -62.25
CA ARG A 2 18.60 10.26 -61.03
C ARG A 2 17.64 10.27 -59.84
N ALA A 3 17.72 9.24 -59.02
CA ALA A 3 16.83 8.96 -57.90
C ALA A 3 17.15 9.88 -56.70
N ARG A 4 16.11 10.46 -56.10
CA ARG A 4 16.17 11.18 -54.83
C ARG A 4 15.90 10.20 -53.69
N ALA A 5 16.85 10.08 -52.75
CA ALA A 5 16.66 9.37 -51.50
C ALA A 5 15.81 10.21 -50.54
N PHE A 6 14.72 9.63 -50.07
CA PHE A 6 13.75 10.19 -49.13
C PHE A 6 14.16 9.72 -47.72
N THR A 7 14.64 10.62 -46.87
CA THR A 7 14.94 10.29 -45.46
C THR A 7 13.78 10.74 -44.57
N LEU A 8 13.09 9.75 -43.98
CA LEU A 8 12.00 9.88 -43.01
C LEU A 8 12.53 10.22 -41.60
N PRO A 9 11.87 11.09 -40.81
CA PRO A 9 12.11 11.21 -39.37
C PRO A 9 11.11 10.31 -38.62
N ALA A 10 11.39 9.00 -38.53
CA ALA A 10 10.56 8.03 -37.79
C ALA A 10 11.04 7.79 -36.34
N ALA A 11 12.08 8.48 -35.86
CA ALA A 11 12.73 8.16 -34.59
C ALA A 11 12.01 8.69 -33.34
N GLY A 12 11.10 9.68 -33.46
CA GLY A 12 10.45 10.32 -32.30
C GLY A 12 9.18 9.62 -31.80
N ALA A 13 8.43 8.96 -32.68
CA ALA A 13 7.15 8.33 -32.35
C ALA A 13 7.34 6.93 -31.72
N LEU A 14 8.43 6.24 -32.07
CA LEU A 14 8.78 4.93 -31.52
C LEU A 14 9.27 5.01 -30.06
N ALA A 15 9.91 6.12 -29.65
CA ALA A 15 10.38 6.32 -28.27
C ALA A 15 9.25 6.61 -27.26
N LEU A 16 8.12 7.16 -27.71
CA LEU A 16 6.93 7.41 -26.87
C LEU A 16 6.01 6.20 -26.82
N GLY A 17 5.92 5.42 -27.90
CA GLY A 17 5.22 4.13 -27.91
C GLY A 17 5.88 3.07 -27.02
N THR A 18 7.21 3.07 -26.93
CA THR A 18 7.94 2.20 -26.00
C THR A 18 7.86 2.68 -24.55
N GLY A 19 7.78 3.99 -24.30
CA GLY A 19 7.55 4.55 -22.96
C GLY A 19 6.13 4.29 -22.42
N LEU A 20 5.11 4.45 -23.26
CA LEU A 20 3.71 4.14 -22.91
C LEU A 20 3.52 2.62 -22.79
N GLY A 21 4.17 1.86 -23.67
CA GLY A 21 4.32 0.41 -23.56
C GLY A 21 4.99 0.01 -22.25
N LEU A 22 6.10 0.62 -21.84
CA LEU A 22 6.78 0.32 -20.57
C LEU A 22 5.98 0.76 -19.33
N ALA A 23 5.16 1.81 -19.41
CA ALA A 23 4.30 2.25 -18.32
C ALA A 23 3.04 1.37 -18.17
N LEU A 24 2.40 0.98 -19.28
CA LEU A 24 1.28 0.02 -19.28
C LEU A 24 1.75 -1.41 -19.05
N PHE A 25 2.88 -1.82 -19.61
CA PHE A 25 3.53 -3.11 -19.32
C PHE A 25 4.17 -3.10 -17.93
N GLY A 26 4.47 -1.92 -17.37
CA GLY A 26 4.87 -1.72 -15.98
C GLY A 26 3.69 -1.74 -14.99
N LEU A 27 2.49 -1.29 -15.38
CA LEU A 27 1.24 -1.41 -14.62
C LEU A 27 0.59 -2.80 -14.76
N VAL A 28 0.69 -3.42 -15.94
CA VAL A 28 0.29 -4.81 -16.18
C VAL A 28 1.33 -5.77 -15.62
N ARG A 29 2.63 -5.43 -15.60
CA ARG A 29 3.59 -6.04 -14.67
C ARG A 29 3.36 -5.62 -13.23
N PHE A 30 2.77 -4.49 -12.87
CA PHE A 30 2.37 -4.28 -11.48
C PHE A 30 1.27 -5.27 -11.08
N ALA A 31 0.43 -5.67 -12.05
CA ALA A 31 -0.58 -6.72 -11.91
C ALA A 31 -0.06 -8.16 -12.20
N SER A 32 1.14 -8.34 -12.78
CA SER A 32 1.71 -9.65 -13.18
C SER A 32 3.14 -9.94 -12.69
N LEU A 33 3.81 -8.96 -12.09
CA LEU A 33 4.69 -9.18 -10.94
C LEU A 33 3.77 -9.90 -9.97
N ARG A 34 4.23 -11.07 -9.51
CA ARG A 34 3.58 -11.88 -8.48
C ARG A 34 2.83 -10.96 -7.54
N PRO A 35 1.55 -11.21 -7.19
CA PRO A 35 0.81 -10.33 -6.31
C PRO A 35 1.72 -10.01 -5.14
N LEU A 36 2.26 -8.78 -5.13
CA LEU A 36 2.89 -8.20 -3.96
C LEU A 36 1.67 -8.05 -3.07
N SER A 37 1.42 -9.07 -2.27
CA SER A 37 0.44 -9.02 -1.19
C SER A 37 0.71 -7.69 -0.50
N LEU A 38 -0.32 -6.88 -0.25
CA LEU A 38 -0.09 -5.63 0.49
C LEU A 38 0.55 -5.92 1.86
N ASP A 39 0.42 -7.17 2.32
CA ASP A 39 1.18 -7.77 3.40
C ASP A 39 2.70 -7.62 3.20
N SER A 40 3.25 -7.91 2.01
CA SER A 40 4.66 -7.68 1.65
C SER A 40 5.12 -6.25 1.89
N VAL A 41 4.32 -5.32 1.40
CA VAL A 41 4.62 -3.89 1.40
C VAL A 41 4.61 -3.28 2.81
N LEU A 42 3.90 -3.92 3.74
CA LEU A 42 3.81 -3.49 5.13
C LEU A 42 4.65 -4.35 6.07
N GLY A 43 5.52 -5.22 5.53
CA GLY A 43 6.34 -6.14 6.33
C GLY A 43 5.53 -7.23 7.04
N LEU A 44 4.29 -7.47 6.61
CA LEU A 44 3.44 -8.59 7.03
C LEU A 44 3.62 -9.80 6.10
N ASP A 45 4.52 -9.74 5.11
CA ASP A 45 4.82 -10.91 4.31
C ASP A 45 5.37 -12.00 5.22
N PRO A 46 4.92 -13.25 5.02
CA PRO A 46 5.61 -14.37 5.61
C PRO A 46 7.06 -14.34 5.19
N VAL A 47 7.96 -14.39 6.16
CA VAL A 47 9.40 -14.53 5.95
C VAL A 47 9.63 -15.76 5.07
N ARG A 48 9.83 -15.56 3.76
CA ARG A 48 9.92 -16.63 2.76
C ARG A 48 11.27 -17.35 2.75
N ASP A 49 12.31 -16.72 3.32
CA ASP A 49 13.70 -17.20 3.28
C ASP A 49 14.32 -17.47 4.66
N ALA A 50 13.52 -17.44 5.74
CA ALA A 50 13.92 -18.15 6.94
C ALA A 50 13.65 -19.62 6.65
N GLY A 51 14.71 -20.40 6.44
CA GLY A 51 14.60 -21.85 6.63
C GLY A 51 13.82 -22.10 7.92
N TRP A 52 13.07 -23.20 7.98
CA TRP A 52 12.43 -23.59 9.22
C TRP A 52 13.48 -23.92 10.26
N GLU A 53 14.03 -22.89 10.87
CA GLU A 53 14.43 -22.97 12.24
C GLU A 53 13.11 -22.84 12.99
N SER A 54 12.71 -23.95 13.63
CA SER A 54 11.52 -24.18 14.45
C SER A 54 11.49 -23.29 15.71
N SER A 55 11.63 -22.00 15.49
CA SER A 55 12.47 -21.19 16.33
C SER A 55 11.83 -19.81 16.40
N TRP A 56 10.71 -19.74 17.13
CA TRP A 56 10.52 -18.60 18.04
C TRP A 56 11.73 -18.41 18.98
N THR A 57 12.69 -19.34 18.94
CA THR A 57 14.04 -19.34 19.49
C THR A 57 15.10 -18.65 18.62
N ALA A 58 14.78 -18.02 17.49
CA ALA A 58 15.78 -17.21 16.78
C ALA A 58 16.16 -16.04 17.71
N PRO A 59 17.44 -15.61 17.78
CA PRO A 59 17.76 -14.37 18.46
C PRO A 59 16.84 -13.30 17.88
N LEU A 60 16.19 -12.51 18.75
CA LEU A 60 15.33 -11.41 18.35
C LEU A 60 15.99 -10.70 17.16
N ARG A 61 15.49 -10.96 15.93
CA ARG A 61 15.48 -9.86 14.97
C ARG A 61 14.61 -8.87 15.71
N SER A 62 15.27 -7.83 16.24
CA SER A 62 14.59 -6.86 17.10
C SER A 62 13.26 -6.47 16.44
N ALA A 63 12.21 -6.21 17.20
CA ALA A 63 10.96 -5.69 16.63
C ALA A 63 11.27 -4.52 15.66
N ALA A 64 12.31 -3.73 15.95
CA ALA A 64 12.90 -2.72 15.10
C ALA A 64 13.39 -3.20 13.72
N GLN A 65 13.91 -4.42 13.58
CA GLN A 65 14.41 -5.00 12.32
C GLN A 65 13.27 -5.44 11.39
N ILE A 66 12.26 -6.15 11.91
CA ILE A 66 11.02 -6.50 11.17
C ILE A 66 10.27 -5.23 10.78
N GLN A 67 10.23 -4.27 11.71
CA GLN A 67 9.65 -2.96 11.49
C GLN A 67 10.44 -2.14 10.45
N SER A 68 11.77 -2.27 10.37
CA SER A 68 12.61 -1.56 9.39
C SER A 68 12.43 -2.06 7.96
N GLU A 69 12.19 -3.35 7.76
CA GLU A 69 11.92 -3.93 6.44
C GLU A 69 10.53 -3.49 5.93
N GLY A 70 9.49 -3.56 6.78
CA GLY A 70 8.15 -3.03 6.44
C GLY A 70 8.13 -1.51 6.24
N LEU A 71 8.99 -0.78 6.95
CA LEU A 71 9.22 0.64 6.71
C LEU A 71 9.80 0.91 5.32
N GLY A 72 10.77 0.11 4.88
CA GLY A 72 11.41 0.24 3.58
C GLY A 72 10.40 0.16 2.44
N ASP A 73 9.51 -0.83 2.50
CA ASP A 73 8.49 -1.04 1.48
C ASP A 73 7.35 0.00 1.54
N MET A 74 6.94 0.40 2.75
CA MET A 74 5.99 1.50 2.93
C MET A 74 6.56 2.81 2.38
N LEU A 75 7.82 3.13 2.67
CA LEU A 75 8.54 4.29 2.13
C LEU A 75 8.68 4.19 0.61
N PHE A 76 8.94 3.00 0.07
CA PHE A 76 8.99 2.79 -1.37
C PHE A 76 7.66 3.12 -2.05
N VAL A 77 6.54 2.63 -1.50
CA VAL A 77 5.21 2.98 -2.01
C VAL A 77 4.93 4.47 -1.92
N LEU A 78 5.32 5.12 -0.82
CA LEU A 78 5.20 6.57 -0.68
C LEU A 78 5.98 7.33 -1.75
N VAL A 79 7.21 6.92 -2.04
CA VAL A 79 8.05 7.51 -3.10
C VAL A 79 7.41 7.29 -4.48
N VAL A 80 6.88 6.10 -4.75
CA VAL A 80 6.20 5.78 -6.01
C VAL A 80 4.95 6.64 -6.19
N VAL A 81 4.11 6.77 -5.17
CA VAL A 81 2.87 7.57 -5.21
C VAL A 81 3.20 9.05 -5.37
N ALA A 82 4.18 9.57 -4.63
CA ALA A 82 4.65 10.94 -4.77
C ALA A 82 5.22 11.20 -6.17
N GLY A 83 6.03 10.29 -6.71
CA GLY A 83 6.59 10.37 -8.06
C GLY A 83 5.50 10.35 -9.13
N LEU A 84 4.48 9.50 -8.98
CA LEU A 84 3.34 9.42 -9.89
C LEU A 84 2.52 10.71 -9.86
N GLY A 85 2.27 11.27 -8.66
CA GLY A 85 1.63 12.57 -8.49
C GLY A 85 2.42 13.70 -9.14
N LEU A 86 3.75 13.70 -9.02
CA LEU A 86 4.63 14.67 -9.67
C LEU A 86 4.55 14.56 -11.20
N VAL A 87 4.59 13.35 -11.75
CA VAL A 87 4.45 13.11 -13.20
C VAL A 87 3.11 13.64 -13.70
N ILE A 88 2.01 13.36 -12.99
CA ILE A 88 0.67 13.88 -13.31
C ILE A 88 0.66 15.41 -13.32
N ALA A 89 1.27 16.05 -12.31
CA ALA A 89 1.34 17.49 -12.22
C ALA A 89 2.15 18.10 -13.38
N LEU A 90 3.30 17.51 -13.73
CA LEU A 90 4.12 17.95 -14.86
C LEU A 90 3.37 17.82 -16.18
N VAL A 91 2.66 16.72 -16.37
CA VAL A 91 1.81 16.46 -17.52
C VAL A 91 0.70 17.51 -17.66
N GLY A 92 -0.03 17.78 -16.56
CA GLY A 92 -1.08 18.80 -16.54
C GLY A 92 -0.52 20.20 -16.84
N LEU A 93 0.66 20.53 -16.26
CA LEU A 93 1.36 21.78 -16.50
C LEU A 93 1.76 21.93 -17.98
N ILE A 94 2.33 20.89 -18.59
CA ILE A 94 2.66 20.83 -20.01
C ILE A 94 1.41 21.15 -20.84
N GLY A 95 0.30 20.46 -20.58
CA GLY A 95 -0.97 20.68 -21.27
C GLY A 95 -1.47 22.11 -21.17
N LEU A 96 -1.43 22.72 -19.98
CA LEU A 96 -1.87 24.09 -19.73
C LEU A 96 -0.99 25.13 -20.44
N VAL A 97 0.34 24.98 -20.36
CA VAL A 97 1.30 25.88 -21.00
C VAL A 97 1.15 25.81 -22.53
N LEU A 98 1.00 24.61 -23.09
CA LEU A 98 0.75 24.42 -24.52
C LEU A 98 -0.58 25.04 -24.96
N ALA A 99 -1.64 24.89 -24.17
CA ALA A 99 -2.93 25.52 -24.45
C ALA A 99 -2.83 27.05 -24.44
N ARG A 100 -2.18 27.65 -23.43
CA ARG A 100 -1.95 29.10 -23.34
C ARG A 100 -1.09 29.63 -24.50
N ALA A 101 0.00 28.95 -24.83
CA ALA A 101 0.88 29.33 -25.94
C ALA A 101 0.15 29.31 -27.29
N SER A 102 -0.77 28.36 -27.48
CA SER A 102 -1.55 28.26 -28.71
C SER A 102 -2.57 29.39 -28.89
N GLY A 103 -3.17 29.87 -27.79
CA GLY A 103 -4.12 30.99 -27.81
C GLY A 103 -3.46 32.34 -28.13
N ARG A 104 -2.16 32.48 -27.86
CA ARG A 104 -1.40 33.72 -28.11
C ARG A 104 -0.73 33.78 -29.47
N ARG A 105 -0.93 32.76 -30.32
CA ARG A 105 -0.28 32.69 -31.64
C ARG A 105 -0.67 33.86 -32.55
N SER A 106 -1.94 34.28 -32.51
CA SER A 106 -2.44 35.44 -33.27
C SER A 106 -1.72 36.71 -32.85
N ASP A 107 -1.62 36.94 -31.56
CA ASP A 107 -1.11 38.19 -30.99
C ASP A 107 0.40 38.30 -31.24
N LEU A 108 1.12 37.18 -31.05
CA LEU A 108 2.56 37.10 -31.35
C LEU A 108 2.85 37.24 -32.86
N ALA A 109 1.97 36.71 -33.72
CA ALA A 109 2.11 36.89 -35.17
C ALA A 109 1.90 38.35 -35.58
N ILE A 110 0.90 39.04 -35.00
CA ILE A 110 0.65 40.46 -35.25
C ILE A 110 1.82 41.32 -34.74
N GLU A 111 2.31 41.08 -33.52
CA GLU A 111 3.49 41.79 -32.98
C GLU A 111 4.76 41.55 -33.82
N SER A 112 4.94 40.33 -34.34
CA SER A 112 6.06 40.03 -35.25
C SER A 112 5.94 40.75 -36.60
N ALA A 113 4.71 40.88 -37.13
CA ALA A 113 4.45 41.63 -38.37
C ALA A 113 4.65 43.14 -38.20
N LEU A 114 4.44 43.65 -36.98
CA LEU A 114 4.75 45.04 -36.59
C LEU A 114 6.25 45.29 -36.29
N GLY A 115 7.11 44.28 -36.46
CA GLY A 115 8.57 44.43 -36.33
C GLY A 115 9.13 44.19 -34.92
N ALA A 116 8.38 43.55 -34.02
CA ALA A 116 8.90 43.23 -32.68
C ALA A 116 10.10 42.26 -32.76
N SER A 117 11.18 42.58 -32.05
CA SER A 117 12.38 41.75 -32.04
C SER A 117 12.12 40.39 -31.34
N PRO A 118 12.70 39.29 -31.84
CA PRO A 118 12.52 37.96 -31.23
C PRO A 118 13.13 37.86 -29.82
N SER A 119 13.99 38.79 -29.41
CA SER A 119 14.46 38.89 -28.02
C SER A 119 13.39 39.49 -27.09
N ARG A 120 12.66 40.53 -27.52
CA ARG A 120 11.56 41.13 -26.74
C ARG A 120 10.39 40.17 -26.57
N LEU A 121 10.03 39.43 -27.63
CA LEU A 121 8.99 38.39 -27.56
C LEU A 121 9.35 37.26 -26.60
N ARG A 122 10.62 36.81 -26.61
CA ARG A 122 11.12 35.78 -25.68
C ARG A 122 11.19 36.28 -24.24
N SER A 123 11.71 37.48 -23.98
CA SER A 123 11.83 38.01 -22.62
C SER A 123 10.47 38.21 -21.96
N ARG A 124 9.47 38.67 -22.72
CA ARG A 124 8.09 38.82 -22.23
C ARG A 124 7.49 37.47 -21.81
N LEU A 125 7.58 36.45 -22.67
CA LEU A 125 7.09 35.10 -22.36
C LEU A 125 7.82 34.46 -21.17
N LEU A 126 9.13 34.67 -21.07
CA LEU A 126 9.94 34.19 -19.95
C LEU A 126 9.60 34.90 -18.64
N SER A 127 9.40 36.22 -18.66
CA SER A 127 9.05 36.98 -17.45
C SER A 127 7.69 36.55 -16.87
N GLU A 128 6.71 36.28 -17.73
CA GLU A 128 5.39 35.83 -17.30
C GLU A 128 5.41 34.38 -16.79
N GLY A 129 6.19 33.52 -17.45
CA GLY A 129 6.45 32.15 -16.99
C GLY A 129 7.18 32.12 -15.64
N LEU A 130 8.16 33.00 -15.44
CA LEU A 130 8.91 33.13 -14.21
C LEU A 130 8.02 33.54 -13.03
N TRP A 131 7.15 34.53 -13.19
CA TRP A 131 6.22 34.93 -12.12
C TRP A 131 5.25 33.81 -11.74
N LEU A 132 4.72 33.09 -12.74
CA LEU A 132 3.86 31.93 -12.49
C LEU A 132 4.62 30.79 -11.79
N ALA A 133 5.87 30.54 -12.19
CA ALA A 133 6.72 29.54 -11.58
C ALA A 133 7.06 29.89 -10.13
N LEU A 134 7.47 31.13 -9.86
CA LEU A 134 7.83 31.60 -8.52
C LEU A 134 6.63 31.55 -7.57
N LEU A 135 5.47 32.07 -8.00
CA LEU A 135 4.26 32.04 -7.18
C LEU A 135 3.77 30.60 -6.97
N GLY A 136 3.75 29.78 -8.02
CA GLY A 136 3.35 28.37 -7.93
C GLY A 136 4.28 27.55 -7.03
N CYS A 137 5.60 27.68 -7.19
CA CYS A 137 6.58 26.99 -6.36
C CYS A 137 6.56 27.52 -4.92
N GLY A 138 6.36 28.83 -4.72
CA GLY A 138 6.26 29.43 -3.39
C GLY A 138 5.03 28.95 -2.61
N ILE A 139 3.85 28.98 -3.25
CA ILE A 139 2.62 28.44 -2.66
C ILE A 139 2.74 26.93 -2.45
N GLY A 140 3.27 26.20 -3.44
CA GLY A 140 3.48 24.76 -3.34
C GLY A 140 4.44 24.37 -2.22
N ALA A 141 5.54 25.09 -2.04
CA ALA A 141 6.49 24.89 -0.96
C ALA A 141 5.87 25.19 0.41
N LEU A 142 5.10 26.28 0.52
CA LEU A 142 4.38 26.61 1.76
C LEU A 142 3.37 25.52 2.12
N LEU A 143 2.54 25.09 1.16
CA LEU A 143 1.59 24.00 1.35
C LEU A 143 2.29 22.68 1.68
N GLY A 144 3.43 22.39 1.07
CA GLY A 144 4.25 21.21 1.36
C GLY A 144 4.85 21.24 2.77
N LEU A 145 5.32 22.40 3.23
CA LEU A 145 5.84 22.58 4.60
C LEU A 145 4.72 22.43 5.64
N VAL A 146 3.60 23.12 5.47
CA VAL A 146 2.42 23.00 6.34
C VAL A 146 1.88 21.58 6.32
N GLY A 147 1.79 20.98 5.13
CA GLY A 147 1.38 19.60 4.92
C GLY A 147 2.25 18.64 5.69
N THR A 148 3.58 18.74 5.57
CA THR A 148 4.53 17.89 6.32
C THR A 148 4.33 18.01 7.83
N VAL A 149 4.08 19.21 8.36
CA VAL A 149 3.81 19.41 9.80
C VAL A 149 2.53 18.72 10.24
N VAL A 150 1.42 18.90 9.50
CA VAL A 150 0.13 18.26 9.78
C VAL A 150 0.22 16.73 9.63
N LEU A 151 0.94 16.27 8.62
CA LEU A 151 1.10 14.86 8.35
C LEU A 151 1.96 14.17 9.42
N ARG A 152 2.98 14.87 9.92
CA ARG A 152 3.78 14.43 11.06
C ARG A 152 3.00 14.42 12.36
N SER A 153 2.10 15.37 12.60
CA SER A 153 1.26 15.37 13.81
C SER A 153 0.21 14.26 13.83
N THR A 154 -0.08 13.67 12.66
CA THR A 154 -1.01 12.54 12.50
C THR A 154 -0.29 11.20 12.38
N TRP A 155 1.04 11.19 12.34
CA TRP A 155 1.84 9.98 12.24
C TRP A 155 1.75 9.17 13.53
N PRO A 156 1.45 7.86 13.48
CA PRO A 156 1.49 7.01 14.66
C PRO A 156 2.94 6.91 15.17
N HIS A 157 3.18 7.34 16.41
CA HIS A 157 4.50 7.41 17.06
C HIS A 157 5.28 6.08 17.18
N THR A 158 4.75 5.00 16.62
CA THR A 158 5.28 3.64 16.75
C THR A 158 6.45 3.34 15.81
N VAL A 159 6.66 4.09 14.72
CA VAL A 159 7.45 3.56 13.57
C VAL A 159 8.46 4.51 12.91
N LEU A 160 9.09 5.51 13.54
CA LEU A 160 10.37 6.04 13.01
C LEU A 160 11.06 7.04 13.97
N PRO A 161 12.40 6.94 14.13
CA PRO A 161 13.24 7.91 14.81
C PRO A 161 13.80 8.97 13.85
N GLY A 162 13.86 10.23 14.32
CA GLY A 162 14.82 11.23 13.85
C GLY A 162 14.44 12.06 12.60
N ARG A 163 14.82 13.35 12.61
CA ARG A 163 14.83 14.22 11.42
C ARG A 163 15.78 13.60 10.38
N SER A 164 15.25 13.03 9.31
CA SER A 164 16.07 12.43 8.24
C SER A 164 16.32 13.44 7.11
N THR A 165 17.43 13.26 6.40
CA THR A 165 17.82 13.99 5.19
C THR A 165 16.79 13.91 4.04
N VAL A 166 15.81 13.01 4.15
CA VAL A 166 14.74 12.79 3.17
C VAL A 166 13.80 13.99 3.06
N GLU A 167 13.57 14.74 4.15
CA GLU A 167 12.73 15.96 4.13
C GLU A 167 13.29 17.03 3.17
N TRP A 168 14.62 17.18 3.12
CA TRP A 168 15.29 18.17 2.27
C TRP A 168 15.26 17.77 0.78
N TRP A 169 15.52 16.50 0.46
CA TRP A 169 15.48 16.03 -0.93
C TRP A 169 14.07 16.09 -1.53
N GLY A 170 13.03 15.82 -0.72
CA GLY A 170 11.63 15.97 -1.15
C GLY A 170 11.30 17.41 -1.55
N LEU A 171 11.74 18.40 -0.77
CA LEU A 171 11.59 19.81 -1.11
C LEU A 171 12.40 20.21 -2.35
N VAL A 172 13.64 19.73 -2.45
CA VAL A 172 14.52 20.02 -3.59
C VAL A 172 13.92 19.48 -4.89
N VAL A 173 13.47 18.23 -4.92
CA VAL A 173 12.84 17.62 -6.10
C VAL A 173 11.49 18.29 -6.41
N GLY A 174 10.67 18.53 -5.39
CA GLY A 174 9.37 19.18 -5.51
C GLY A 174 9.44 20.64 -6.00
N LEU A 175 10.56 21.33 -5.78
CA LEU A 175 10.77 22.70 -6.23
C LEU A 175 11.50 22.77 -7.58
N LEU A 176 12.59 22.01 -7.75
CA LEU A 176 13.44 22.06 -8.94
C LEU A 176 12.74 21.52 -10.17
N VAL A 177 12.02 20.40 -10.06
CA VAL A 177 11.44 19.75 -11.26
C VAL A 177 10.33 20.60 -11.88
N PRO A 178 9.36 21.16 -11.12
CA PRO A 178 8.36 22.08 -11.67
C PRO A 178 8.96 23.41 -12.14
N ALA A 179 9.97 23.94 -11.43
CA ALA A 179 10.68 25.16 -11.84
C ALA A 179 11.39 24.96 -13.19
N CYS A 180 12.09 23.84 -13.37
CA CYS A 180 12.71 23.48 -14.64
C CYS A 180 11.66 23.28 -15.75
N ALA A 181 10.54 22.60 -15.46
CA ALA A 181 9.49 22.38 -16.44
C ALA A 181 8.85 23.71 -16.91
N THR A 182 8.51 24.60 -15.97
CA THR A 182 7.94 25.92 -16.29
C THR A 182 8.90 26.81 -17.08
N PHE A 183 10.22 26.66 -16.91
CA PHE A 183 11.23 27.37 -17.69
C PHE A 183 11.52 26.77 -19.07
N LEU A 184 11.69 25.45 -19.15
CA LEU A 184 12.12 24.76 -20.37
C LEU A 184 11.01 24.66 -21.43
N LEU A 185 9.76 24.47 -21.01
CA LEU A 185 8.62 24.30 -21.92
C LEU A 185 8.34 25.54 -22.80
N PRO A 186 8.30 26.77 -22.26
CA PRO A 186 8.18 27.98 -23.08
C PRO A 186 9.40 28.23 -23.96
N LEU A 187 10.60 27.84 -23.53
CA LEU A 187 11.84 28.01 -24.30
C LEU A 187 11.84 27.15 -25.57
N VAL A 188 11.46 25.87 -25.44
CA VAL A 188 11.36 24.94 -26.57
C VAL A 188 10.16 25.29 -27.46
N GLY A 189 9.02 25.66 -26.86
CA GLY A 189 7.82 26.07 -27.58
C GLY A 189 8.02 27.35 -28.41
N SER A 190 8.65 28.37 -27.82
CA SER A 190 8.94 29.64 -28.51
C SER A 190 9.95 29.47 -29.65
N ALA A 191 10.97 28.62 -29.50
CA ALA A 191 11.94 28.34 -30.56
C ALA A 191 11.29 27.70 -31.80
N LYS A 192 10.37 26.75 -31.60
CA LYS A 192 9.60 26.12 -32.70
C LYS A 192 8.62 27.12 -33.34
N LEU A 193 7.93 27.92 -32.53
CA LEU A 193 7.00 28.95 -33.01
C LEU A 193 7.69 30.04 -33.81
N LEU A 194 8.80 30.60 -33.31
CA LEU A 194 9.58 31.63 -33.99
C LEU A 194 10.19 31.11 -35.31
N ARG A 195 10.62 29.83 -35.37
CA ARG A 195 11.03 29.20 -36.64
C ARG A 195 9.90 29.07 -37.64
N SER A 196 8.68 28.75 -37.19
CA SER A 196 7.52 28.62 -38.08
C SER A 196 7.02 29.95 -38.63
N VAL A 197 7.24 31.06 -37.90
CA VAL A 197 6.87 32.41 -38.34
C VAL A 197 7.89 32.97 -39.35
N ASN A 198 9.18 32.65 -39.21
CA ASN A 198 10.24 33.06 -40.15
C ASN A 198 10.21 32.32 -41.50
N LEU A 199 9.61 31.13 -41.57
CA LEU A 199 9.38 30.44 -42.83
C LEU A 199 8.08 30.94 -43.44
N GLY A 200 8.20 32.04 -44.20
CA GLY A 200 7.12 32.79 -44.84
C GLY A 200 5.97 31.91 -45.34
N SER A 201 4.91 31.82 -44.56
CA SER A 201 3.63 31.27 -45.02
C SER A 201 2.50 32.08 -44.43
N LEU A 202 2.23 33.18 -45.13
CA LEU A 202 0.92 33.82 -45.29
C LEU A 202 -0.15 32.88 -45.88
N ALA A 203 -0.02 31.55 -45.71
CA ALA A 203 -1.08 30.58 -45.95
C ALA A 203 -2.00 30.53 -44.72
N VAL A 204 -2.62 31.68 -44.45
CA VAL A 204 -3.72 31.83 -43.51
C VAL A 204 -4.90 31.05 -44.07
N GLY A 205 -5.07 29.79 -43.68
CA GLY A 205 -6.32 29.08 -43.99
C GLY A 205 -6.34 27.57 -43.85
N THR A 206 -5.22 26.85 -44.04
CA THR A 206 -5.32 25.39 -44.31
C THR A 206 -4.40 24.49 -43.49
N ARG A 207 -3.55 25.03 -42.61
CA ARG A 207 -2.75 24.22 -41.65
C ARG A 207 -3.29 24.27 -40.22
N THR A 208 -4.60 24.51 -40.04
CA THR A 208 -5.25 24.74 -38.74
C THR A 208 -5.81 23.49 -38.04
N ALA A 209 -5.37 22.29 -38.41
CA ALA A 209 -5.55 21.12 -37.56
C ALA A 209 -4.15 20.65 -37.18
N GLY A 210 -3.78 20.75 -35.90
CA GLY A 210 -2.51 20.22 -35.41
C GLY A 210 -2.29 18.81 -35.93
N GLU A 211 -1.04 18.47 -36.28
CA GLU A 211 -0.70 17.16 -36.84
C GLU A 211 -1.40 16.05 -36.05
N PRO A 212 -1.94 15.00 -36.70
CA PRO A 212 -2.67 13.93 -36.03
C PRO A 212 -1.94 13.40 -34.78
N GLY A 213 -0.61 13.34 -34.83
CA GLY A 213 0.26 12.95 -33.72
C GLY A 213 0.20 13.88 -32.50
N GLU A 214 0.19 15.21 -32.66
CA GLU A 214 0.11 16.14 -31.52
C GLU A 214 -1.25 16.07 -30.81
N ARG A 215 -2.31 15.75 -31.56
CA ARG A 215 -3.66 15.61 -31.03
C ARG A 215 -3.83 14.28 -30.27
N LEU A 216 -3.37 13.19 -30.88
CA LEU A 216 -3.32 11.86 -30.25
C LEU A 216 -2.51 11.88 -28.95
N LEU A 217 -1.36 12.57 -28.94
CA LEU A 217 -0.50 12.66 -27.76
C LEU A 217 -1.15 13.43 -26.60
N ARG A 218 -1.93 14.49 -26.87
CA ARG A 218 -2.62 15.27 -25.82
C ARG A 218 -3.85 14.57 -25.29
N ASP A 219 -4.63 13.97 -26.19
CA ASP A 219 -5.84 13.26 -25.84
C ASP A 219 -5.49 12.02 -24.99
N SER A 220 -4.48 11.24 -25.38
CA SER A 220 -3.99 10.10 -24.58
C SER A 220 -3.45 10.52 -23.22
N LEU A 221 -2.76 11.66 -23.16
CA LEU A 221 -2.17 12.16 -21.93
C LEU A 221 -3.24 12.54 -20.89
N ALA A 222 -4.34 13.17 -21.31
CA ALA A 222 -5.46 13.49 -20.43
C ALA A 222 -6.17 12.23 -19.92
N VAL A 223 -6.33 11.22 -20.79
CA VAL A 223 -6.92 9.92 -20.41
C VAL A 223 -6.05 9.18 -19.40
N VAL A 224 -4.74 9.10 -19.64
CA VAL A 224 -3.78 8.49 -18.70
C VAL A 224 -3.81 9.22 -17.36
N GLN A 225 -3.86 10.56 -17.37
CA GLN A 225 -3.94 11.35 -16.15
C GLN A 225 -5.20 11.04 -15.32
N LEU A 226 -6.35 10.90 -15.99
CA LEU A 226 -7.61 10.52 -15.35
C LEU A 226 -7.56 9.08 -14.81
N ALA A 227 -7.08 8.13 -15.62
CA ALA A 227 -6.97 6.72 -15.23
C ALA A 227 -6.11 6.54 -13.98
N VAL A 228 -4.95 7.21 -13.92
CA VAL A 228 -4.06 7.18 -12.75
C VAL A 228 -4.72 7.81 -11.52
N SER A 229 -5.44 8.92 -11.69
CA SER A 229 -6.15 9.58 -10.58
C SER A 229 -7.24 8.68 -9.98
N VAL A 230 -8.02 8.02 -10.83
CA VAL A 230 -9.04 7.04 -10.42
C VAL A 230 -8.39 5.86 -9.72
N ALA A 231 -7.28 5.31 -10.25
CA ALA A 231 -6.55 4.23 -9.62
C ALA A 231 -6.05 4.60 -8.21
N LEU A 232 -5.50 5.81 -8.03
CA LEU A 232 -5.07 6.33 -6.73
C LEU A 232 -6.25 6.47 -5.75
N LEU A 233 -7.41 6.97 -6.21
CA LEU A 233 -8.61 7.08 -5.38
C LEU A 233 -9.23 5.74 -5.00
N ILE A 234 -9.22 4.77 -5.93
CA ILE A 234 -9.64 3.38 -5.64
C ILE A 234 -8.68 2.78 -4.60
N GLY A 235 -7.37 2.96 -4.78
CA GLY A 235 -6.36 2.55 -3.80
C GLY A 235 -6.60 3.18 -2.43
N ALA A 236 -6.84 4.48 -2.38
CA ALA A 236 -7.19 5.20 -1.14
C ALA A 236 -8.43 4.61 -0.46
N GLY A 237 -9.50 4.39 -1.23
CA GLY A 237 -10.75 3.83 -0.73
C GLY A 237 -10.60 2.40 -0.22
N LEU A 238 -9.82 1.56 -0.92
CA LEU A 238 -9.51 0.20 -0.49
C LEU A 238 -8.69 0.19 0.81
N LEU A 239 -7.65 1.03 0.89
CA LEU A 239 -6.81 1.18 2.09
C LEU A 239 -7.62 1.67 3.29
N MET A 240 -8.47 2.68 3.09
CA MET A 240 -9.36 3.15 4.14
C MET A 240 -10.36 2.09 4.57
N ARG A 241 -10.97 1.37 3.61
CA ARG A 241 -11.90 0.27 3.89
C ARG A 241 -11.22 -0.86 4.67
N SER A 242 -9.98 -1.21 4.34
CA SER A 242 -9.22 -2.20 5.11
C SER A 242 -8.77 -1.70 6.48
N ALA A 243 -8.70 -0.39 6.66
CA ALA A 243 -8.36 0.24 7.92
C ALA A 243 -9.57 0.43 8.85
N PHE A 244 -10.79 0.22 8.37
CA PHE A 244 -11.94 0.13 9.25
C PHE A 244 -11.98 -1.28 9.84
N PRO A 245 -11.97 -1.42 11.18
CA PRO A 245 -12.27 -2.70 11.79
C PRO A 245 -13.58 -3.22 11.20
N VAL A 246 -13.57 -4.41 10.62
CA VAL A 246 -14.82 -5.12 10.32
C VAL A 246 -15.54 -5.19 11.67
N PRO A 247 -16.77 -4.64 11.81
CA PRO A 247 -17.52 -4.75 13.05
C PRO A 247 -17.49 -6.19 13.49
N GLN A 248 -17.02 -6.44 14.72
CA GLN A 248 -16.84 -7.76 15.32
C GLN A 248 -18.15 -8.55 15.17
N THR A 249 -18.27 -9.27 14.07
CA THR A 249 -19.42 -10.11 13.74
C THR A 249 -18.91 -11.54 13.72
N SER A 250 -18.41 -11.96 14.90
CA SER A 250 -18.24 -13.34 15.39
C SER A 250 -17.15 -13.38 16.49
N GLY A 251 -17.55 -13.30 17.76
CA GLY A 251 -16.99 -14.08 18.87
C GLY A 251 -15.62 -13.77 19.49
N VAL A 252 -14.73 -12.97 18.90
CA VAL A 252 -13.35 -12.87 19.41
C VAL A 252 -13.14 -11.61 20.25
N VAL A 253 -13.33 -11.72 21.57
CA VAL A 253 -13.04 -10.75 22.66
C VAL A 253 -13.39 -9.28 22.41
N GLU A 254 -14.16 -8.69 23.32
CA GLU A 254 -14.16 -7.24 23.49
C GLU A 254 -12.74 -6.80 23.87
N ALA A 255 -11.94 -6.37 22.89
CA ALA A 255 -10.56 -5.91 23.04
C ALA A 255 -10.39 -4.78 24.08
N ARG A 256 -11.51 -4.29 24.63
CA ARG A 256 -11.62 -3.33 25.72
C ARG A 256 -11.18 -3.87 27.06
N ASP A 257 -11.43 -5.16 27.36
CA ASP A 257 -11.22 -5.71 28.70
C ASP A 257 -9.96 -6.60 28.79
N THR A 258 -9.14 -6.59 27.73
CA THR A 258 -7.92 -7.40 27.66
C THR A 258 -6.68 -6.52 27.61
N LEU A 259 -5.80 -6.75 28.57
CA LEU A 259 -4.46 -6.22 28.61
C LEU A 259 -3.52 -7.14 27.85
N ILE A 260 -2.68 -6.58 26.99
CA ILE A 260 -1.60 -7.32 26.34
C ILE A 260 -0.26 -6.76 26.83
N VAL A 261 0.64 -7.64 27.27
CA VAL A 261 2.00 -7.31 27.69
C VAL A 261 3.00 -8.05 26.80
N GLU A 262 3.85 -7.29 26.12
CA GLU A 262 4.93 -7.86 25.28
C GLU A 262 6.15 -8.17 26.15
N LEU A 263 6.58 -9.43 26.13
CA LEU A 263 7.68 -9.95 26.92
C LEU A 263 8.80 -10.42 26.00
N GLY A 264 10.00 -9.84 26.13
CA GLY A 264 11.22 -10.27 25.44
C GLY A 264 12.19 -10.99 26.39
N LEU A 265 12.39 -12.30 26.20
CA LEU A 265 13.29 -13.10 27.04
C LEU A 265 14.74 -12.99 26.55
N ALA A 266 15.63 -12.51 27.42
CA ALA A 266 17.04 -12.30 27.11
C ALA A 266 17.74 -13.61 26.76
N ALA A 267 18.54 -13.60 25.68
CA ALA A 267 19.18 -14.82 25.16
C ALA A 267 20.22 -15.44 26.11
N GLU A 268 20.85 -14.62 26.97
CA GLU A 268 21.88 -15.06 27.91
C GLU A 268 21.29 -15.86 29.09
N GLU A 269 20.14 -15.44 29.61
CA GLU A 269 19.51 -16.04 30.79
C GLU A 269 18.48 -17.12 30.44
N TYR A 270 17.74 -16.90 29.34
CA TYR A 270 16.63 -17.72 28.86
C TYR A 270 16.93 -18.42 27.52
N GLY A 271 18.21 -18.61 27.18
CA GLY A 271 18.63 -19.31 25.96
C GLY A 271 18.17 -20.78 25.89
N VAL A 272 17.94 -21.39 27.06
CA VAL A 272 17.51 -22.80 27.22
C VAL A 272 15.98 -22.89 27.26
N ALA A 273 15.40 -23.86 26.55
CA ALA A 273 13.94 -24.08 26.51
C ALA A 273 13.34 -24.37 27.89
N ALA A 274 14.00 -25.18 28.72
CA ALA A 274 13.52 -25.54 30.06
C ALA A 274 13.29 -24.31 30.96
N ARG A 275 14.28 -23.40 31.06
CA ARG A 275 14.15 -22.17 31.86
C ARG A 275 13.01 -21.28 31.43
N ARG A 276 12.69 -21.26 30.12
CA ARG A 276 11.57 -20.49 29.60
C ARG A 276 10.22 -21.09 29.98
N LEU A 277 10.12 -22.43 29.98
CA LEU A 277 8.92 -23.12 30.44
C LEU A 277 8.69 -22.86 31.94
N ASP A 278 9.74 -23.01 32.75
CA ASP A 278 9.65 -22.74 34.20
C ASP A 278 9.18 -21.31 34.48
N TYR A 279 9.70 -20.33 33.73
CA TYR A 279 9.27 -18.94 33.82
C TYR A 279 7.82 -18.73 33.38
N PHE A 280 7.39 -19.32 32.26
CA PHE A 280 6.02 -19.20 31.76
C PHE A 280 5.00 -19.82 32.71
N ASP A 281 5.30 -20.98 33.28
CA ASP A 281 4.43 -21.65 34.26
C ASP A 281 4.29 -20.79 35.53
N ALA A 282 5.41 -20.30 36.07
CA ALA A 282 5.39 -19.40 37.23
C ALA A 282 4.65 -18.09 36.96
N LEU A 283 4.78 -17.54 35.75
CA LEU A 283 4.13 -16.30 35.36
C LEU A 283 2.61 -16.47 35.26
N LEU A 284 2.14 -17.53 34.59
CA LEU A 284 0.72 -17.83 34.47
C LEU A 284 0.10 -18.09 35.84
N GLU A 285 0.75 -18.89 36.70
CA GLU A 285 0.27 -19.15 38.06
C GLU A 285 0.16 -17.87 38.90
N ARG A 286 1.19 -17.02 38.86
CA ARG A 286 1.23 -15.78 39.64
C ARG A 286 0.18 -14.79 39.15
N VAL A 287 0.05 -14.62 37.83
CA VAL A 287 -0.93 -13.73 37.22
C VAL A 287 -2.35 -14.25 37.47
N GLY A 288 -2.64 -15.51 37.20
CA GLY A 288 -3.96 -16.11 37.43
C GLY A 288 -4.43 -16.08 38.89
N SER A 289 -3.50 -15.97 39.86
CA SER A 289 -3.83 -15.84 41.29
C SER A 289 -4.25 -14.43 41.73
N MET A 290 -4.09 -13.40 40.88
CA MET A 290 -4.44 -12.02 41.25
C MET A 290 -5.95 -11.78 41.22
N ARG A 291 -6.44 -10.91 42.11
CA ARG A 291 -7.86 -10.54 42.16
C ARG A 291 -8.22 -9.64 40.97
N GLY A 292 -9.37 -9.92 40.34
CA GLY A 292 -9.86 -9.16 39.19
C GLY A 292 -9.31 -9.63 37.84
N ILE A 293 -8.58 -10.75 37.80
CA ILE A 293 -8.19 -11.43 36.55
C ILE A 293 -9.17 -12.57 36.29
N GLU A 294 -9.80 -12.55 35.12
CA GLU A 294 -10.75 -13.59 34.71
C GLU A 294 -10.08 -14.73 33.94
N ALA A 295 -9.08 -14.39 33.12
CA ALA A 295 -8.35 -15.35 32.31
C ALA A 295 -6.98 -14.79 31.90
N GLU A 296 -5.98 -15.65 31.92
CA GLU A 296 -4.63 -15.40 31.44
C GLU A 296 -4.25 -16.36 30.31
N SER A 297 -3.43 -15.90 29.37
CA SER A 297 -2.82 -16.79 28.39
C SER A 297 -1.51 -16.21 27.87
N LEU A 298 -0.64 -17.10 27.40
CA LEU A 298 0.59 -16.73 26.71
C LEU A 298 0.48 -17.14 25.26
N SER A 299 0.97 -16.28 24.38
CA SER A 299 1.03 -16.58 22.96
C SER A 299 2.26 -16.00 22.31
N SER A 300 2.63 -16.50 21.14
CA SER A 300 3.58 -15.81 20.28
C SER A 300 3.05 -14.42 19.90
N PRO A 301 3.93 -13.43 19.64
CA PRO A 301 3.53 -12.07 19.33
C PRO A 301 2.44 -11.98 18.25
N ALA A 302 1.40 -11.19 18.52
CA ALA A 302 0.27 -10.93 17.63
C ALA A 302 -0.56 -12.16 17.19
N ALA A 303 -0.45 -13.30 17.88
CA ALA A 303 -1.26 -14.49 17.59
C ALA A 303 -2.77 -14.23 17.69
N TRP A 304 -3.17 -13.36 18.62
CA TRP A 304 -4.56 -12.93 18.82
C TRP A 304 -5.14 -12.12 17.65
N LEU A 305 -4.29 -11.56 16.79
CA LEU A 305 -4.67 -10.91 15.52
C LEU A 305 -4.63 -11.89 14.34
N ALA A 306 -4.30 -13.16 14.57
CA ALA A 306 -3.88 -14.11 13.55
C ALA A 306 -2.79 -13.54 12.63
N VAL A 307 -1.88 -12.74 13.20
CA VAL A 307 -0.70 -12.18 12.53
C VAL A 307 0.52 -12.91 13.07
N GLY A 308 1.35 -13.41 12.17
CA GLY A 308 2.50 -14.24 12.53
C GLY A 308 3.22 -14.73 11.29
N PRO A 309 4.39 -15.39 11.47
CA PRO A 309 5.12 -15.96 10.36
C PRO A 309 4.24 -16.99 9.65
N ALA A 310 4.14 -16.90 8.33
CA ALA A 310 3.60 -17.99 7.53
C ALA A 310 4.73 -18.78 6.89
N ALA A 311 4.60 -20.10 6.89
CA ALA A 311 5.56 -20.97 6.24
C ALA A 311 4.83 -22.01 5.41
N LEU A 312 5.60 -22.64 4.51
CA LEU A 312 5.11 -23.81 3.80
C LEU A 312 5.03 -24.99 4.76
N VAL A 313 3.84 -25.54 4.91
CA VAL A 313 3.56 -26.79 5.62
C VAL A 313 3.01 -27.84 4.67
N VAL A 314 3.09 -29.10 5.07
CA VAL A 314 2.56 -30.22 4.30
C VAL A 314 1.54 -30.94 5.17
N ALA A 315 0.26 -30.87 4.81
CA ALA A 315 -0.80 -31.61 5.49
C ALA A 315 -0.91 -33.02 4.93
N GLU A 316 -0.97 -34.02 5.81
CA GLU A 316 -1.38 -35.39 5.48
C GLU A 316 -2.89 -35.41 5.24
N CYS A 317 -3.26 -35.08 4.02
CA CYS A 317 -4.60 -34.62 3.72
C CYS A 317 -5.58 -35.76 3.42
N GLY A 318 -5.08 -36.99 3.23
CA GLY A 318 -5.89 -38.13 2.78
C GLY A 318 -5.96 -38.17 1.25
N ASN A 319 -7.13 -38.43 0.67
CA ASN A 319 -7.27 -38.60 -0.78
C ASN A 319 -7.58 -37.28 -1.51
N CYS A 320 -6.72 -36.28 -1.39
CA CYS A 320 -6.98 -34.96 -1.97
C CYS A 320 -6.71 -34.91 -3.46
N SER A 321 -7.69 -34.46 -4.24
CA SER A 321 -7.52 -34.20 -5.67
C SER A 321 -7.03 -32.78 -5.91
N ARG A 322 -5.85 -32.63 -6.53
CA ARG A 322 -5.42 -31.38 -7.18
C ARG A 322 -5.26 -31.63 -8.66
N GLY A 323 -6.14 -31.02 -9.47
CA GLY A 323 -6.08 -31.15 -10.93
C GLY A 323 -6.22 -32.60 -11.42
N ASN A 324 -7.11 -33.39 -10.83
CA ASN A 324 -7.33 -34.83 -11.08
C ASN A 324 -6.17 -35.75 -10.67
N VAL A 325 -5.19 -35.26 -9.92
CA VAL A 325 -4.15 -36.09 -9.29
C VAL A 325 -4.44 -36.20 -7.80
N TYR A 326 -4.59 -37.44 -7.32
CA TYR A 326 -4.79 -37.75 -5.91
C TYR A 326 -3.44 -37.84 -5.22
N LEU A 327 -3.16 -36.91 -4.30
CA LEU A 327 -1.95 -36.91 -3.50
C LEU A 327 -2.30 -37.02 -2.01
N PRO A 328 -1.59 -37.88 -1.25
CA PRO A 328 -1.76 -38.01 0.20
C PRO A 328 -1.30 -36.77 0.98
N LEU A 329 -0.62 -35.84 0.31
CA LEU A 329 0.04 -34.69 0.89
C LEU A 329 -0.42 -33.42 0.18
N SER A 330 -0.84 -32.43 0.96
CA SER A 330 -1.26 -31.12 0.48
C SER A 330 -0.30 -30.05 0.99
N PRO A 331 0.56 -29.47 0.14
CA PRO A 331 1.37 -28.32 0.53
C PRO A 331 0.49 -27.08 0.67
N ALA A 332 0.67 -26.36 1.78
CA ALA A 332 -0.13 -25.21 2.18
C ALA A 332 0.77 -24.12 2.77
N PHE A 333 0.43 -22.86 2.55
CA PHE A 333 0.99 -21.77 3.34
C PHE A 333 0.06 -21.53 4.52
N ALA A 334 0.58 -21.66 5.74
CA ALA A 334 -0.17 -21.39 6.95
C ALA A 334 0.61 -20.52 7.91
N ARG A 335 -0.12 -19.67 8.63
CA ARG A 335 0.46 -18.91 9.74
C ARG A 335 0.67 -19.82 10.93
N HIS A 336 1.77 -19.61 11.64
CA HIS A 336 2.13 -20.39 12.81
C HIS A 336 2.08 -19.52 14.05
N HIS A 337 1.44 -20.05 15.08
CA HIS A 337 1.32 -19.41 16.38
C HIS A 337 1.69 -20.42 17.47
N ALA A 338 2.44 -19.99 18.47
CA ALA A 338 2.62 -20.77 19.70
C ALA A 338 1.61 -20.25 20.73
N VAL A 339 0.82 -21.12 21.34
CA VAL A 339 -0.22 -20.71 22.30
C VAL A 339 -0.20 -21.59 23.54
N SER A 340 -0.47 -21.01 24.71
CA SER A 340 -0.62 -21.75 25.96
C SER A 340 -1.97 -22.49 25.97
N PRO A 341 -2.10 -23.53 26.82
CA PRO A 341 -3.42 -24.03 27.22
C PRO A 341 -4.34 -22.88 27.64
N GLY A 342 -5.62 -22.93 27.27
CA GLY A 342 -6.60 -21.90 27.65
C GLY A 342 -6.59 -20.64 26.78
N PHE A 343 -5.64 -20.47 25.86
CA PHE A 343 -5.59 -19.33 24.93
C PHE A 343 -6.91 -19.14 24.19
N PHE A 344 -7.48 -20.19 23.60
CA PHE A 344 -8.71 -20.04 22.83
C PHE A 344 -9.88 -19.57 23.70
N GLY A 345 -10.01 -20.09 24.92
CA GLY A 345 -11.00 -19.61 25.89
C GLY A 345 -10.75 -18.17 26.36
N ALA A 346 -9.48 -17.80 26.58
CA ALA A 346 -9.06 -16.43 26.87
C ALA A 346 -9.33 -15.46 25.71
N TYR A 347 -9.50 -15.98 24.49
CA TYR A 347 -9.90 -15.20 23.31
C TYR A 347 -11.34 -15.42 22.83
N GLY A 348 -12.18 -16.14 23.58
CA GLY A 348 -13.56 -16.43 23.16
C GLY A 348 -13.66 -17.26 21.88
N LEU A 349 -12.57 -17.93 21.49
CA LEU A 349 -12.50 -18.80 20.32
C LEU A 349 -13.07 -20.17 20.66
N GLU A 350 -14.14 -20.55 19.99
CA GLU A 350 -14.76 -21.85 20.17
C GLU A 350 -13.97 -22.95 19.45
N LEU A 351 -13.87 -24.11 20.11
CA LEU A 351 -13.39 -25.34 19.49
C LEU A 351 -14.53 -25.95 18.67
N VAL A 352 -14.32 -26.04 17.36
CA VAL A 352 -15.22 -26.67 16.40
C VAL A 352 -15.20 -28.19 16.52
N GLY A 353 -14.05 -28.75 16.90
CA GLY A 353 -13.90 -30.18 17.14
C GLY A 353 -12.56 -30.53 17.79
N GLY A 354 -12.48 -31.72 18.40
CA GLY A 354 -11.29 -32.19 19.10
C GLY A 354 -11.16 -31.59 20.51
N ARG A 355 -9.93 -31.28 20.93
CA ARG A 355 -9.61 -30.74 22.26
C ARG A 355 -8.62 -29.58 22.20
N ASP A 356 -8.57 -28.79 23.27
CA ASP A 356 -7.50 -27.80 23.50
C ASP A 356 -6.18 -28.48 23.91
N PHE A 357 -5.10 -27.71 23.90
CA PHE A 357 -3.86 -28.03 24.57
C PHE A 357 -4.05 -28.16 26.07
N THR A 358 -3.24 -29.03 26.67
CA THR A 358 -3.22 -29.30 28.11
C THR A 358 -1.80 -29.20 28.64
N ALA A 359 -1.62 -29.16 29.96
CA ALA A 359 -0.30 -29.21 30.59
C ALA A 359 0.51 -30.48 30.24
N ALA A 360 -0.15 -31.53 29.75
CA ALA A 360 0.51 -32.76 29.29
C ALA A 360 1.19 -32.60 27.91
N ASP A 361 0.74 -31.65 27.09
CA ASP A 361 1.26 -31.38 25.74
C ASP A 361 2.53 -30.50 25.82
N ARG A 362 3.55 -31.00 26.52
CA ARG A 362 4.82 -30.30 26.82
C ARG A 362 6.01 -30.89 26.07
N LEU A 363 7.16 -30.21 26.11
CA LEU A 363 8.40 -30.69 25.50
C LEU A 363 8.69 -32.15 25.87
N GLY A 364 8.96 -33.00 24.86
CA GLY A 364 9.20 -34.44 25.04
C GLY A 364 7.94 -35.33 24.95
N SER A 365 6.74 -34.74 24.88
CA SER A 365 5.50 -35.46 24.54
C SER A 365 5.32 -35.60 23.02
N MET A 366 4.25 -36.29 22.59
CA MET A 366 3.90 -36.39 21.18
C MET A 366 3.64 -34.98 20.59
N PRO A 367 4.26 -34.59 19.47
CA PRO A 367 4.02 -33.29 18.85
C PRO A 367 2.56 -33.14 18.40
N VAL A 368 1.89 -32.09 18.89
CA VAL A 368 0.47 -31.85 18.63
C VAL A 368 0.23 -30.43 18.10
N ALA A 369 -0.81 -30.28 17.28
CA ALA A 369 -1.21 -29.00 16.73
C ALA A 369 -2.74 -28.85 16.70
N ILE A 370 -3.18 -27.60 16.67
CA ILE A 370 -4.58 -27.21 16.46
C ILE A 370 -4.63 -26.36 15.19
N VAL A 371 -5.63 -26.55 14.35
CA VAL A 371 -5.78 -25.80 13.08
C VAL A 371 -7.05 -24.95 13.12
N ASN A 372 -7.12 -23.88 12.34
CA ASN A 372 -8.38 -23.17 12.17
C ASN A 372 -9.31 -23.88 11.16
N ARG A 373 -10.59 -23.50 11.18
CA ARG A 373 -11.62 -24.03 10.28
C ARG A 373 -11.27 -23.86 8.80
N THR A 374 -10.66 -22.73 8.41
CA THR A 374 -10.21 -22.53 7.03
C THR A 374 -9.12 -23.53 6.63
N PHE A 375 -8.09 -23.74 7.45
CA PHE A 375 -7.03 -24.73 7.15
C PHE A 375 -7.61 -26.14 7.04
N ALA A 376 -8.52 -26.51 7.97
CA ALA A 376 -9.19 -27.80 7.93
C ALA A 376 -9.92 -28.02 6.59
N THR A 377 -10.73 -27.04 6.18
CA THR A 377 -11.59 -27.13 4.98
C THR A 377 -10.80 -27.12 3.68
N GLU A 378 -9.74 -26.30 3.59
CA GLU A 378 -8.96 -26.16 2.35
C GLU A 378 -7.89 -27.25 2.15
N HIS A 379 -7.44 -27.89 3.22
CA HIS A 379 -6.27 -28.76 3.17
C HIS A 379 -6.48 -30.19 3.64
N PHE A 380 -7.67 -30.58 4.09
CA PHE A 380 -8.00 -31.97 4.41
C PHE A 380 -9.20 -32.48 3.63
N GLU A 381 -9.18 -33.77 3.31
CA GLU A 381 -10.32 -34.45 2.69
C GLU A 381 -11.57 -34.30 3.56
N ARG A 382 -12.67 -33.82 2.97
CA ARG A 382 -13.96 -33.54 3.64
C ARG A 382 -13.87 -32.55 4.83
N GLY A 383 -12.74 -31.87 4.99
CA GLY A 383 -12.54 -30.94 6.10
C GLY A 383 -12.35 -31.61 7.47
N ASP A 384 -11.93 -32.89 7.51
CA ASP A 384 -11.66 -33.62 8.77
C ASP A 384 -10.15 -33.76 9.01
N PRO A 385 -9.55 -32.87 9.81
CA PRO A 385 -8.12 -32.90 10.09
C PRO A 385 -7.77 -33.76 11.32
N LEU A 386 -8.75 -34.18 12.13
CA LEU A 386 -8.46 -34.76 13.44
C LEU A 386 -7.73 -36.09 13.31
N GLY A 387 -6.64 -36.25 14.08
CA GLY A 387 -5.76 -37.43 14.04
C GLY A 387 -4.84 -37.48 12.81
N ARG A 388 -4.99 -36.58 11.84
CA ARG A 388 -4.05 -36.42 10.73
C ARG A 388 -2.82 -35.63 11.17
N ARG A 389 -1.79 -35.64 10.34
CA ARG A 389 -0.53 -34.96 10.66
C ARG A 389 -0.24 -33.79 9.73
N VAL A 390 0.42 -32.78 10.24
CA VAL A 390 0.94 -31.65 9.47
C VAL A 390 2.44 -31.61 9.68
N GLN A 391 3.20 -31.70 8.60
CA GLN A 391 4.64 -31.51 8.62
C GLN A 391 4.92 -30.03 8.52
N THR A 392 5.77 -29.56 9.42
CA THR A 392 6.19 -28.19 9.44
C THR A 392 7.70 -28.17 9.32
N GLY A 393 8.22 -27.40 8.37
CA GLY A 393 9.65 -27.17 8.28
C GLY A 393 10.41 -27.76 7.13
N GLY A 394 9.73 -27.81 5.99
CA GLY A 394 10.25 -28.48 4.82
C GLY A 394 10.33 -30.00 5.02
N PRO A 395 11.03 -30.69 4.10
CA PRO A 395 10.96 -32.15 3.98
C PRO A 395 11.44 -32.93 5.22
N HIS A 396 12.31 -32.32 6.04
CA HIS A 396 12.90 -32.94 7.23
C HIS A 396 12.33 -32.40 8.54
N GLY A 397 11.29 -31.56 8.46
CA GLY A 397 10.66 -30.99 9.64
C GLY A 397 9.81 -32.01 10.41
N PRO A 398 9.53 -31.75 11.71
CA PRO A 398 8.70 -32.62 12.54
C PRO A 398 7.24 -32.67 12.06
N TRP A 399 6.61 -33.80 12.32
CA TRP A 399 5.17 -34.01 12.10
C TRP A 399 4.39 -33.75 13.39
N TYR A 400 3.35 -32.93 13.30
CA TYR A 400 2.42 -32.65 14.39
C TYR A 400 1.09 -33.31 14.12
N THR A 401 0.54 -33.99 15.13
CA THR A 401 -0.81 -34.57 15.03
C THR A 401 -1.85 -33.51 15.34
N VAL A 402 -2.83 -33.35 14.46
CA VAL A 402 -3.92 -32.39 14.67
C VAL A 402 -4.89 -32.96 15.70
N ILE A 403 -5.02 -32.28 16.83
CA ILE A 403 -5.84 -32.70 17.97
C ILE A 403 -7.11 -31.85 18.15
N GLY A 404 -7.21 -30.73 17.42
CA GLY A 404 -8.32 -29.80 17.53
C GLY A 404 -8.48 -28.91 16.31
N VAL A 405 -9.69 -28.39 16.16
CA VAL A 405 -10.07 -27.38 15.16
C VAL A 405 -10.74 -26.22 15.88
N VAL A 406 -10.28 -25.00 15.64
CA VAL A 406 -10.83 -23.77 16.23
C VAL A 406 -11.52 -22.91 15.18
N GLU A 407 -12.38 -22.02 15.65
CA GLU A 407 -12.97 -20.99 14.78
C GLU A 407 -11.92 -20.08 14.15
N ASP A 408 -12.33 -19.49 13.02
CA ASP A 408 -11.51 -18.62 12.23
C ASP A 408 -11.42 -17.23 12.88
N ILE A 409 -10.21 -16.85 13.32
CA ILE A 409 -9.92 -15.45 13.63
C ILE A 409 -9.93 -14.69 12.30
N LYS A 410 -10.84 -13.74 12.13
CA LYS A 410 -10.83 -12.82 10.99
C LYS A 410 -9.61 -11.90 11.10
N GLY A 411 -8.46 -12.40 10.61
CA GLY A 411 -7.21 -11.67 10.66
C GLY A 411 -7.28 -10.35 9.88
N MET A 412 -6.55 -9.35 10.36
CA MET A 412 -6.38 -8.09 9.64
C MET A 412 -5.30 -8.26 8.57
N THR A 413 -5.62 -8.89 7.44
CA THR A 413 -4.74 -8.83 6.27
C THR A 413 -5.30 -7.94 5.19
N LEU A 414 -4.37 -7.36 4.44
CA LEU A 414 -4.68 -6.35 3.46
C LEU A 414 -4.79 -6.98 2.09
N GLY A 415 -5.95 -6.79 1.48
CA GLY A 415 -6.25 -7.39 0.18
C GLY A 415 -6.72 -8.84 0.25
N SER A 416 -6.78 -9.47 1.44
CA SER A 416 -7.64 -10.63 1.62
C SER A 416 -9.08 -10.12 1.71
N ALA A 417 -9.86 -10.31 0.65
CA ALA A 417 -11.26 -9.93 0.62
C ALA A 417 -12.07 -10.83 1.57
N GLY A 418 -11.92 -10.64 2.89
CA GLY A 418 -12.61 -11.41 3.92
C GLY A 418 -12.23 -12.90 3.96
N ARG A 419 -11.09 -13.31 3.37
CA ARG A 419 -10.60 -14.69 3.47
C ARG A 419 -9.67 -14.81 4.66
N THR A 420 -10.08 -15.57 5.66
CA THR A 420 -9.24 -15.94 6.79
C THR A 420 -8.03 -16.75 6.27
N PRO A 421 -6.79 -16.41 6.66
CA PRO A 421 -5.63 -17.25 6.33
C PRO A 421 -5.78 -18.66 6.93
N PRO A 422 -5.25 -19.71 6.29
CA PRO A 422 -4.99 -20.97 6.99
C PRO A 422 -4.00 -20.73 8.15
N ALA A 423 -4.33 -21.23 9.35
CA ALA A 423 -3.54 -21.05 10.57
C ALA A 423 -3.33 -22.38 11.30
N LEU A 424 -2.13 -22.54 11.86
CA LEU A 424 -1.68 -23.69 12.63
C LEU A 424 -1.16 -23.18 13.98
N TYR A 425 -1.82 -23.59 15.05
CA TYR A 425 -1.46 -23.33 16.43
C TYR A 425 -0.66 -24.51 16.98
N LEU A 426 0.46 -24.22 17.61
CA LEU A 426 1.36 -25.17 18.24
C LEU A 426 1.37 -24.92 19.76
N SER A 427 1.59 -25.96 20.54
CA SER A 427 1.71 -25.81 21.99
C SER A 427 2.94 -24.98 22.33
N LEU A 428 2.73 -23.88 23.05
CA LEU A 428 3.80 -23.06 23.60
C LEU A 428 4.71 -23.88 24.54
N LEU A 429 4.17 -24.92 25.17
CA LEU A 429 4.94 -25.81 26.05
C LEU A 429 5.85 -26.78 25.27
N GLN A 430 5.56 -27.04 23.99
CA GLN A 430 6.45 -27.80 23.09
C GLN A 430 7.44 -26.90 22.36
N GLN A 431 7.06 -25.65 22.12
CA GLN A 431 7.88 -24.65 21.43
C GLN A 431 7.91 -23.32 22.19
N PRO A 432 8.61 -23.24 23.33
CA PRO A 432 8.65 -22.02 24.12
C PRO A 432 9.30 -20.90 23.30
N PRO A 433 8.61 -19.78 23.04
CA PRO A 433 9.15 -18.70 22.26
C PRO A 433 10.13 -17.85 23.08
N ARG A 434 11.00 -17.06 22.42
CA ARG A 434 11.84 -16.03 23.09
C ARG A 434 11.14 -14.69 23.23
N ALA A 435 10.05 -14.49 22.51
CA ALA A 435 9.16 -13.36 22.68
C ALA A 435 7.73 -13.87 22.78
N CYS A 436 6.93 -13.30 23.66
CA CYS A 436 5.52 -13.68 23.80
C CYS A 436 4.67 -12.49 24.24
N ASP A 437 3.39 -12.58 23.90
CA ASP A 437 2.34 -11.70 24.41
C ASP A 437 1.66 -12.43 25.56
N LEU A 438 1.75 -11.85 26.76
CA LEU A 438 0.88 -12.19 27.88
C LEU A 438 -0.43 -11.43 27.70
N SER A 439 -1.52 -12.18 27.57
CA SER A 439 -2.86 -11.62 27.55
C SER A 439 -3.56 -11.86 28.87
N VAL A 440 -4.14 -10.80 29.42
CA VAL A 440 -4.84 -10.85 30.69
C VAL A 440 -6.20 -10.21 30.49
N ARG A 441 -7.27 -10.99 30.68
CA ARG A 441 -8.64 -10.46 30.73
C ARG A 441 -8.93 -10.03 32.17
N VAL A 442 -9.42 -8.80 32.33
CA VAL A 442 -9.62 -8.20 33.64
C VAL A 442 -11.04 -7.71 33.82
N GLU A 443 -11.51 -7.77 35.07
CA GLU A 443 -12.79 -7.19 35.48
C GLU A 443 -12.56 -5.69 35.79
N GLY A 444 -12.80 -4.81 34.80
CA GLY A 444 -12.63 -3.36 34.95
C GLY A 444 -11.59 -2.73 34.01
N ASP A 445 -10.87 -1.70 34.45
CA ASP A 445 -9.92 -0.95 33.60
C ASP A 445 -8.59 -1.74 33.37
N PRO A 446 -8.27 -2.16 32.14
CA PRO A 446 -7.04 -2.87 31.82
C PRO A 446 -5.77 -2.10 32.16
N LEU A 447 -5.78 -0.77 32.09
CA LEU A 447 -4.60 0.04 32.34
C LEU A 447 -4.21 0.02 33.82
N LEU A 448 -5.19 -0.08 34.73
CA LEU A 448 -4.94 -0.23 36.17
C LEU A 448 -4.33 -1.60 36.49
N ALA A 449 -4.85 -2.66 35.86
CA ALA A 449 -4.27 -4.00 35.99
C ALA A 449 -2.86 -4.09 35.39
N GLY A 450 -2.55 -3.26 34.38
CA GLY A 450 -1.23 -3.20 33.78
C GLY A 450 -0.12 -2.79 34.73
N ALA A 451 -0.41 -1.93 35.72
CA ALA A 451 0.57 -1.60 36.77
C ALA A 451 0.86 -2.81 37.66
N ALA A 452 -0.18 -3.52 38.12
CA ALA A 452 -0.03 -4.71 38.96
C ALA A 452 0.72 -5.85 38.25
N VAL A 453 0.42 -6.10 36.96
CA VAL A 453 1.15 -7.09 36.16
C VAL A 453 2.62 -6.69 36.00
N LYS A 454 2.91 -5.39 35.82
CA LYS A 454 4.28 -4.91 35.73
C LYS A 454 5.06 -5.10 37.03
N ASP A 455 4.41 -4.90 38.18
CA ASP A 455 5.02 -5.13 39.49
C ASP A 455 5.37 -6.61 39.66
N VAL A 456 4.46 -7.53 39.31
CA VAL A 456 4.72 -8.98 39.31
C VAL A 456 5.90 -9.34 38.41
N LEU A 457 5.97 -8.78 37.20
CA LEU A 457 7.10 -9.01 36.28
C LEU A 457 8.42 -8.50 36.87
N SER A 458 8.40 -7.39 37.62
CA SER A 458 9.60 -6.87 38.28
C SER A 458 10.04 -7.71 39.49
N GLU A 459 9.10 -8.31 40.23
CA GLU A 459 9.40 -9.18 41.38
C GLU A 459 9.97 -10.54 40.96
N MET A 460 9.55 -11.05 39.80
CA MET A 460 10.01 -12.35 39.27
C MET A 460 11.43 -12.30 38.68
N ASP A 461 12.18 -11.20 38.85
CA ASP A 461 13.40 -10.89 38.08
C ASP A 461 13.14 -11.12 36.58
N GLY A 462 11.99 -10.59 36.11
CA GLY A 462 11.44 -10.88 34.80
C GLY A 462 12.34 -10.48 33.63
N PRO A 463 12.00 -10.90 32.40
CA PRO A 463 12.76 -10.64 31.19
C PRO A 463 13.30 -9.21 31.14
N ALA A 464 14.60 -9.09 30.85
CA ALA A 464 15.35 -7.84 30.83
C ALA A 464 14.74 -6.73 29.94
N GLU A 465 13.74 -7.05 29.11
CA GLU A 465 13.09 -6.13 28.19
C GLU A 465 11.55 -6.35 28.20
N THR A 466 10.85 -5.72 29.14
CA THR A 466 9.39 -5.50 28.98
C THR A 466 9.21 -4.43 27.91
N VAL A 467 8.75 -4.83 26.72
CA VAL A 467 8.73 -3.96 25.53
C VAL A 467 7.53 -3.01 25.54
N GLY A 468 6.39 -3.43 26.12
CA GLY A 468 5.25 -2.54 26.27
C GLY A 468 4.00 -3.19 26.86
N VAL A 469 3.30 -2.41 27.70
CA VAL A 469 2.00 -2.71 28.31
C VAL A 469 0.94 -1.85 27.63
N ALA A 470 -0.13 -2.46 27.10
CA ALA A 470 -1.19 -1.74 26.41
C ALA A 470 -2.49 -2.56 26.36
N SER A 471 -3.64 -1.88 26.35
CA SER A 471 -4.92 -2.55 26.06
C SER A 471 -4.92 -3.11 24.63
N ALA A 472 -5.67 -4.19 24.41
CA ALA A 472 -5.81 -4.77 23.08
C ALA A 472 -6.42 -3.76 22.08
N GLU A 473 -7.35 -2.89 22.51
CA GLU A 473 -7.87 -1.78 21.70
C GLU A 473 -6.78 -0.80 21.26
N SER A 474 -5.95 -0.32 22.18
CA SER A 474 -4.86 0.60 21.82
C SER A 474 -3.79 -0.06 20.93
N ARG A 475 -3.54 -1.36 21.11
CA ARG A 475 -2.69 -2.13 20.19
C ARG A 475 -3.29 -2.25 18.80
N LEU A 476 -4.58 -2.58 18.73
CA LEU A 476 -5.31 -2.67 17.47
C LEU A 476 -5.24 -1.33 16.70
N GLU A 477 -5.46 -0.21 17.37
CA GLU A 477 -5.31 1.12 16.78
C GLU A 477 -3.91 1.36 16.22
N ARG A 478 -2.85 0.95 16.96
CA ARG A 478 -1.45 1.08 16.50
C ARG A 478 -1.15 0.25 15.27
N HIS A 479 -1.75 -0.93 15.12
CA HIS A 479 -1.60 -1.77 13.92
C HIS A 479 -2.35 -1.21 12.70
N ILE A 480 -3.49 -0.56 12.92
CA ILE A 480 -4.33 0.00 11.85
C ILE A 480 -3.90 1.43 11.46
N ALA A 481 -3.25 2.18 12.35
CA ALA A 481 -2.88 3.56 12.11
C ALA A 481 -2.02 3.80 10.84
N PRO A 482 -1.01 2.96 10.51
CA PRO A 482 -0.25 3.11 9.26
C PRO A 482 -1.14 3.03 8.01
N LEU A 483 -2.16 2.18 8.02
CA LEU A 483 -3.11 2.03 6.91
C LEU A 483 -4.02 3.24 6.74
N ARG A 484 -4.53 3.78 7.84
CA ARG A 484 -5.32 5.02 7.83
C ARG A 484 -4.49 6.18 7.28
N TRP A 485 -3.24 6.25 7.71
CA TRP A 485 -2.30 7.30 7.30
C TRP A 485 -1.93 7.17 5.81
N LEU A 486 -1.64 5.96 5.33
CA LEU A 486 -1.40 5.68 3.91
C LEU A 486 -2.65 5.96 3.07
N GLY A 487 -3.83 5.53 3.52
CA GLY A 487 -5.10 5.81 2.86
C GLY A 487 -5.37 7.31 2.74
N LEU A 488 -5.10 8.08 3.79
CA LEU A 488 -5.20 9.55 3.76
C LEU A 488 -4.25 10.16 2.73
N LEU A 489 -3.01 9.70 2.66
CA LEU A 489 -2.04 10.16 1.66
C LEU A 489 -2.41 9.84 0.22
N PHE A 490 -2.87 8.62 -0.04
CA PHE A 490 -3.42 8.24 -1.35
C PHE A 490 -4.66 9.08 -1.68
N GLY A 491 -5.51 9.35 -0.69
CA GLY A 491 -6.69 10.20 -0.85
C GLY A 491 -6.34 11.64 -1.22
N VAL A 492 -5.39 12.26 -0.51
CA VAL A 492 -4.92 13.63 -0.82
C VAL A 492 -4.25 13.68 -2.19
N THR A 493 -3.34 12.73 -2.47
CA THR A 493 -2.62 12.69 -3.76
C THR A 493 -3.57 12.40 -4.92
N GLY A 494 -4.48 11.45 -4.76
CA GLY A 494 -5.52 11.12 -5.73
C GLY A 494 -6.50 12.28 -5.95
N GLY A 495 -6.87 13.01 -4.89
CA GLY A 495 -7.69 14.21 -4.98
C GLY A 495 -7.01 15.33 -5.76
N LEU A 496 -5.75 15.62 -5.46
CA LEU A 496 -4.95 16.61 -6.21
C LEU A 496 -4.76 16.19 -7.68
N ALA A 497 -4.44 14.92 -7.92
CA ALA A 497 -4.32 14.35 -9.27
C ALA A 497 -5.63 14.50 -10.05
N THR A 498 -6.78 14.26 -9.41
CA THR A 498 -8.11 14.43 -10.02
C THR A 498 -8.38 15.88 -10.38
N LEU A 499 -8.07 16.84 -9.50
CA LEU A 499 -8.21 18.27 -9.80
C LEU A 499 -7.35 18.66 -11.01
N LEU A 500 -6.12 18.17 -11.08
CA LEU A 500 -5.22 18.38 -12.21
C LEU A 500 -5.74 17.72 -13.48
N ALA A 501 -6.33 16.53 -13.39
CA ALA A 501 -6.90 15.81 -14.54
C ALA A 501 -8.12 16.54 -15.11
N VAL A 502 -9.03 17.02 -14.24
CA VAL A 502 -10.17 17.86 -14.65
C VAL A 502 -9.68 19.13 -15.33
N HIS A 503 -8.64 19.78 -14.81
CA HIS A 503 -8.07 20.98 -15.41
C HIS A 503 -7.37 20.69 -16.77
N GLY A 504 -6.66 19.57 -16.87
CA GLY A 504 -6.04 19.09 -18.11
C GLY A 504 -7.09 18.81 -19.18
N LEU A 505 -8.16 18.09 -18.84
CA LEU A 505 -9.28 17.79 -19.72
C LEU A 505 -9.98 19.08 -20.18
N TYR A 506 -10.23 20.02 -19.27
CA TYR A 506 -10.77 21.34 -19.61
C TYR A 506 -9.87 22.08 -20.61
N SER A 507 -8.55 22.05 -20.41
CA SER A 507 -7.59 22.71 -21.29
C SER A 507 -7.59 22.12 -22.70
N VAL A 508 -7.60 20.78 -22.82
CA VAL A 508 -7.72 20.06 -24.09
C VAL A 508 -9.05 20.37 -24.76
N MET A 509 -10.14 20.39 -23.99
CA MET A 509 -11.48 20.62 -24.51
C MET A 509 -11.66 22.04 -25.04
N ARG A 510 -11.23 23.03 -24.27
CA ARG A 510 -11.24 24.44 -24.67
C ARG A 510 -10.44 24.64 -25.95
N TYR A 511 -9.27 24.01 -26.07
CA TYR A 511 -8.46 24.07 -27.28
C TYR A 511 -9.18 23.47 -28.49
N ASN A 512 -9.80 22.29 -28.35
CA ASN A 512 -10.57 21.64 -29.41
C ASN A 512 -11.76 22.50 -29.89
N VAL A 513 -12.45 23.20 -28.97
CA VAL A 513 -13.52 24.15 -29.30
C VAL A 513 -12.97 25.37 -30.05
N LEU A 514 -11.84 25.93 -29.61
CA LEU A 514 -11.20 27.07 -30.26
C LEU A 514 -10.78 26.76 -31.70
N LEU A 515 -10.20 25.58 -31.95
CA LEU A 515 -9.84 25.14 -33.30
C LEU A 515 -11.05 25.00 -34.24
N ARG A 516 -12.24 24.74 -33.69
CA ARG A 516 -13.47 24.50 -34.45
C ARG A 516 -14.43 25.68 -34.43
N ARG A 517 -14.00 26.83 -33.90
CA ARG A 517 -14.88 28.01 -33.75
C ARG A 517 -15.52 28.42 -35.08
N ARG A 518 -14.78 28.32 -36.18
CA ARG A 518 -15.28 28.63 -37.54
C ARG A 518 -16.31 27.60 -38.03
N GLU A 519 -16.06 26.30 -37.81
CA GLU A 519 -17.01 25.22 -38.13
C GLU A 519 -18.30 25.36 -37.31
N ILE A 520 -18.18 25.61 -36.01
CA ILE A 520 -19.31 25.84 -35.11
C ILE A 520 -20.13 27.05 -35.56
N GLY A 521 -19.45 28.14 -35.94
CA GLY A 521 -20.10 29.34 -36.48
C GLY A 521 -20.86 29.08 -37.77
N ILE A 522 -20.28 28.31 -38.71
CA ILE A 522 -20.95 27.92 -39.95
C ILE A 522 -22.19 27.06 -39.65
N ARG A 523 -22.09 26.07 -38.75
CA ARG A 523 -23.22 25.22 -38.39
C ARG A 523 -24.36 26.01 -37.75
N LEU A 524 -24.05 26.95 -36.86
CA LEU A 524 -25.05 27.85 -36.26
C LEU A 524 -25.71 28.73 -37.35
N ALA A 525 -24.93 29.25 -38.30
CA ALA A 525 -25.45 30.06 -39.41
C ALA A 525 -26.35 29.27 -40.37
N VAL A 526 -26.09 27.97 -40.55
CA VAL A 526 -26.92 27.05 -41.36
C VAL A 526 -28.15 26.52 -40.59
N GLY A 527 -28.35 26.95 -39.33
CA GLY A 527 -29.54 26.64 -38.55
C GLY A 527 -29.40 25.48 -37.55
N ALA A 528 -28.19 25.02 -37.25
CA ALA A 528 -27.99 24.04 -36.18
C ALA A 528 -28.39 24.63 -34.82
N THR A 529 -29.16 23.88 -34.03
CA THR A 529 -29.54 24.33 -32.68
C THR A 529 -28.34 24.29 -31.72
N PRO A 530 -28.27 25.17 -30.70
CA PRO A 530 -27.22 25.14 -29.68
C PRO A 530 -27.09 23.78 -28.98
N ARG A 531 -28.21 23.07 -28.78
CA ARG A 531 -28.23 21.72 -28.21
C ARG A 531 -27.55 20.69 -29.12
N ALA A 532 -27.74 20.77 -30.44
CA ALA A 532 -27.08 19.87 -31.38
C ALA A 532 -25.55 20.07 -31.40
N VAL A 533 -25.11 21.33 -31.31
CA VAL A 533 -23.68 21.66 -31.19
C VAL A 533 -23.12 21.16 -29.87
N LEU A 534 -23.82 21.39 -28.75
CA LEU A 534 -23.40 20.91 -27.43
C LEU A 534 -23.31 19.38 -27.37
N GLY A 535 -24.31 18.67 -27.93
CA GLY A 535 -24.33 17.20 -27.96
C GLY A 535 -23.17 16.61 -28.77
N MET A 536 -22.79 17.23 -29.88
CA MET A 536 -21.61 16.82 -30.66
C MET A 536 -20.30 16.97 -29.87
N VAL A 537 -20.17 18.09 -29.17
CA VAL A 537 -19.02 18.43 -28.34
C VAL A 537 -18.90 17.45 -27.17
N LEU A 538 -20.00 17.21 -26.45
CA LEU A 538 -20.07 16.26 -25.32
C LEU A 538 -19.83 14.81 -25.76
N ARG A 539 -20.41 14.36 -26.87
CA ARG A 539 -20.22 12.99 -27.37
C ARG A 539 -18.75 12.70 -27.66
N ARG A 540 -18.01 13.70 -28.16
CA ARG A 540 -16.59 13.56 -28.42
C ARG A 540 -15.76 13.51 -27.14
N SER A 541 -16.10 14.32 -26.13
CA SER A 541 -15.48 14.24 -24.80
C SER A 541 -15.72 12.87 -24.16
N PHE A 542 -16.94 12.37 -24.26
CA PHE A 542 -17.32 11.08 -23.70
C PHE A 542 -16.58 9.93 -24.37
N LEU A 543 -16.49 9.94 -25.71
CA LEU A 543 -15.70 8.97 -26.46
C LEU A 543 -14.22 9.01 -26.10
N LEU A 544 -13.67 10.20 -25.77
CA LEU A 544 -12.28 10.32 -25.34
C LEU A 544 -12.03 9.67 -23.99
N VAL A 545 -13.00 9.75 -23.07
CA VAL A 545 -12.90 9.18 -21.72
C VAL A 545 -13.20 7.67 -21.74
N ALA A 546 -14.01 7.21 -22.70
CA ALA A 546 -14.41 5.81 -22.84
C ALA A 546 -13.36 4.93 -23.56
N THR A 547 -12.44 5.53 -24.32
CA THR A 547 -11.27 4.87 -24.93
C THR A 547 -10.09 4.87 -23.99
#